data_AF-A0A7X5VRB0-F1
#
_entry.id   AF-A0A7X5VRB0-F1
#
_cell.length_a   1.000
_cell.length_b   1.000
_cell.length_c   1.000
_cell.angle_alpha   90.00
_cell.angle_beta   90.00
_cell.angle_gamma   90.00
#
_symmetry.space_group_name_H-M   'P 1'
#
loop_
_entity.id
_entity.type
_entity.pdbx_description
1 polymer ?
#
loop_
_entity_poly.entity_id
_entity_poly.type
_entity_poly.pdbx_seq_one_letter_code
_entity_poly.pdbx_strand_id
1 'polypeptide(L)'
;MLEAMSPGANPCERNDVVPAGGGGVSNPELLPVSKLDVIYPSSARGARQEARVILQAIINEDGWVSDISVIDTDTDNIDFLTAAKQTVSFWRYKPAEHEGCPVAVYFTIVVSWRLG
;
A
#
# COMPACT_ATOMS: atom_id res chain seq x y z
N MET A 1 -5.47 31.86 -36.80
CA MET A 1 -5.91 31.24 -35.54
C MET A 1 -5.05 30.00 -35.37
N LEU A 2 -3.89 30.16 -34.73
CA LEU A 2 -3.00 29.05 -34.39
C LEU A 2 -3.35 28.72 -32.93
N GLU A 3 -3.97 27.57 -32.69
CA GLU A 3 -4.16 27.06 -31.33
C GLU A 3 -2.77 26.90 -30.70
N ALA A 4 -2.49 27.70 -29.68
CA ALA A 4 -1.32 27.51 -28.85
C ALA A 4 -1.48 26.17 -28.14
N MET A 5 -0.65 25.21 -28.50
CA MET A 5 -0.37 24.05 -27.68
C MET A 5 0.08 24.58 -26.32
N SER A 6 -0.74 24.40 -25.28
CA SER A 6 -0.34 24.68 -23.90
C SER A 6 0.99 23.96 -23.62
N PRO A 7 2.06 24.65 -23.22
CA PRO A 7 3.31 23.99 -22.88
C PRO A 7 3.07 22.98 -21.75
N GLY A 8 3.72 21.82 -21.87
CA GLY A 8 3.44 20.62 -21.12
C GLY A 8 3.39 20.83 -19.61
N ALA A 9 2.29 20.39 -18.99
CA ALA A 9 2.31 20.05 -17.59
C ALA A 9 3.35 18.94 -17.42
N ASN A 10 4.32 19.12 -16.52
CA ASN A 10 5.26 18.05 -16.24
C ASN A 10 4.46 16.88 -15.64
N PRO A 11 4.52 15.66 -16.22
CA PRO A 11 3.75 14.53 -15.72
C PRO A 11 4.05 14.21 -14.24
N CYS A 12 5.21 14.67 -13.74
CA CYS A 12 5.69 14.51 -12.37
C CYS A 12 5.18 15.57 -11.39
N GLU A 13 4.47 16.62 -11.83
CA GLU A 13 3.89 17.65 -10.93
C GLU A 13 2.46 17.33 -10.48
N ARG A 14 1.97 16.12 -10.80
CA ARG A 14 0.62 15.68 -10.44
C ARG A 14 0.59 15.26 -8.96
N ASN A 15 -0.01 16.08 -8.11
CA ASN A 15 -0.13 15.83 -6.67
C ASN A 15 -1.41 15.04 -6.30
N ASP A 16 -1.98 14.30 -7.26
CA ASP A 16 -3.22 13.54 -7.09
C ASP A 16 -2.90 12.10 -6.69
N VAL A 17 -3.65 11.56 -5.73
CA VAL A 17 -3.60 10.13 -5.39
C VAL A 17 -4.52 9.37 -6.36
N VAL A 18 -3.95 8.44 -7.13
CA VAL A 18 -4.68 7.72 -8.19
C VAL A 18 -4.80 6.22 -7.87
N PRO A 19 -5.78 5.49 -8.42
CA PRO A 19 -5.83 4.04 -8.25
C PRO A 19 -4.65 3.36 -8.97
N ALA A 20 -3.97 2.43 -8.28
CA ALA A 20 -2.89 1.65 -8.88
C ALA A 20 -3.41 0.74 -10.02
N GLY A 21 -2.57 0.53 -11.04
CA GLY A 21 -2.85 -0.41 -12.14
C GLY A 21 -3.86 0.06 -13.20
N GLY A 22 -4.42 1.27 -13.06
CA GLY A 22 -5.36 1.87 -14.00
C GLY A 22 -4.75 3.02 -14.81
N GLY A 23 -5.25 3.27 -16.03
CA GLY A 23 -4.93 4.50 -16.77
C GLY A 23 -3.45 4.72 -17.10
N GLY A 24 -2.65 3.66 -17.23
CA GLY A 24 -1.21 3.76 -17.47
C GLY A 24 -0.38 4.01 -16.21
N VAL A 25 -0.97 3.84 -15.01
CA VAL A 25 -0.27 3.85 -13.72
C VAL A 25 0.16 2.42 -13.39
N SER A 26 1.43 2.20 -13.05
CA SER A 26 1.94 0.89 -12.63
C SER A 26 1.49 0.53 -11.21
N ASN A 27 1.70 -0.71 -10.81
CA ASN A 27 1.53 -1.11 -9.41
C ASN A 27 2.83 -0.85 -8.63
N PRO A 28 2.75 -0.43 -7.36
CA PRO A 28 3.91 -0.35 -6.50
C PRO A 28 4.45 -1.75 -6.19
N GLU A 29 5.76 -1.87 -6.02
CA GLU A 29 6.44 -3.16 -5.79
C GLU A 29 7.01 -3.20 -4.37
N LEU A 30 6.59 -4.17 -3.54
CA LEU A 30 7.09 -4.30 -2.17
C LEU A 30 8.59 -4.62 -2.18
N LEU A 31 9.39 -3.80 -1.49
CA LEU A 31 10.82 -4.01 -1.44
C LEU A 31 11.18 -5.21 -0.56
N PRO A 32 12.26 -5.95 -0.88
CA PRO A 32 12.69 -7.12 -0.10
C PRO A 32 12.92 -6.83 1.39
N VAL A 33 13.33 -5.60 1.74
CA VAL A 33 13.54 -5.15 3.12
C VAL A 33 12.28 -5.23 3.98
N SER A 34 11.10 -5.25 3.37
CA SER A 34 9.81 -5.29 4.09
C SER A 34 9.11 -6.65 4.00
N LYS A 35 9.68 -7.61 3.27
CA LYS A 35 9.02 -8.89 2.94
C LYS A 35 8.90 -9.84 4.14
N LEU A 36 9.70 -9.65 5.20
CA LEU A 36 9.78 -10.59 6.33
C LEU A 36 9.17 -10.05 7.63
N ASP A 37 8.67 -8.82 7.65
CA ASP A 37 8.35 -8.09 8.89
C ASP A 37 6.86 -8.12 9.26
N VAL A 38 6.18 -9.25 9.07
CA VAL A 38 4.79 -9.38 9.55
C VAL A 38 4.80 -9.63 11.06
N ILE A 39 4.34 -8.64 11.83
CA ILE A 39 4.28 -8.71 13.29
C ILE A 39 3.16 -9.69 13.67
N TYR A 40 3.50 -10.78 14.37
CA TYR A 40 2.50 -11.69 14.94
C TYR A 40 2.05 -11.17 16.31
N PRO A 41 0.74 -10.98 16.56
CA PRO A 41 0.28 -10.59 17.88
C PRO A 41 0.66 -11.63 18.95
N SER A 42 1.24 -11.17 20.05
CA SER A 42 1.68 -12.04 21.16
C SER A 42 0.53 -12.86 21.76
N SER A 43 -0.66 -12.26 21.86
CA SER A 43 -1.91 -12.88 22.33
C SER A 43 -2.37 -14.03 21.43
N ALA A 44 -2.18 -13.88 20.11
CA ALA A 44 -2.61 -14.85 19.11
C ALA A 44 -1.60 -15.97 18.87
N ARG A 45 -0.30 -15.72 19.12
CA ARG A 45 0.77 -16.70 18.89
C ARG A 45 0.63 -17.93 19.80
N GLY A 46 0.31 -17.73 21.07
CA GLY A 46 0.08 -18.83 22.02
C GLY A 46 -1.19 -19.63 21.71
N ALA A 47 -2.21 -18.97 21.16
CA ALA A 47 -3.50 -19.56 20.82
C ALA A 47 -3.55 -20.17 19.40
N ARG A 48 -2.46 -20.09 18.64
CA ARG A 48 -2.38 -20.59 17.26
C ARG A 48 -3.52 -20.07 16.37
N GLN A 49 -3.83 -18.78 16.48
CA GLN A 49 -4.89 -18.16 15.69
C GLN A 49 -4.35 -17.68 14.35
N GLU A 50 -5.04 -17.99 13.26
CA GLU A 50 -4.77 -17.46 11.92
C GLU A 50 -5.71 -16.29 11.63
N ALA A 51 -5.29 -15.40 10.74
CA ALA A 51 -6.11 -14.27 10.33
C ALA A 51 -5.69 -13.74 8.97
N ARG A 52 -6.63 -13.10 8.29
CA ARG A 52 -6.40 -12.30 7.08
C ARG A 52 -7.05 -10.94 7.28
N VAL A 53 -6.27 -9.90 7.02
CA VAL A 53 -6.72 -8.51 7.08
C VAL A 53 -6.41 -7.86 5.74
N ILE A 54 -7.42 -7.22 5.15
CA ILE A 54 -7.30 -6.46 3.91
C ILE A 54 -7.30 -4.97 4.25
N LEU A 55 -6.24 -4.30 3.82
CA LEU A 55 -5.99 -2.89 4.06
C LEU A 55 -6.08 -2.13 2.74
N GLN A 56 -6.62 -0.92 2.79
CA GLN A 56 -6.36 0.12 1.79
C GLN A 56 -5.34 1.09 2.37
N ALA A 57 -4.34 1.46 1.59
CA ALA A 57 -3.34 2.45 1.99
C ALA A 57 -2.93 3.30 0.79
N ILE A 58 -2.24 4.40 1.06
CA ILE A 58 -1.57 5.21 0.05
C ILE A 58 -0.10 4.82 0.02
N ILE A 59 0.41 4.46 -1.16
CA ILE A 59 1.84 4.35 -1.41
C ILE A 59 2.28 5.65 -2.04
N ASN A 60 3.12 6.40 -1.34
CA ASN A 60 3.57 7.73 -1.76
C ASN A 60 4.60 7.63 -2.89
N GLU A 61 4.85 8.75 -3.57
CA GLU A 61 5.85 8.88 -4.63
C GLU A 61 7.27 8.53 -4.17
N ASP A 62 7.55 8.68 -2.87
CA ASP A 62 8.81 8.30 -2.28
C ASP A 62 8.86 6.80 -1.92
N GLY A 63 7.72 6.10 -1.87
CA GLY A 63 7.59 4.68 -1.53
C GLY A 63 7.20 4.38 -0.07
N TRP A 64 6.95 5.39 0.77
CA TRP A 64 6.41 5.22 2.13
C TRP A 64 4.91 4.99 2.08
N VAL A 65 4.40 4.27 3.08
CA VAL A 65 2.96 4.02 3.22
C VAL A 65 2.32 5.05 4.15
N SER A 66 1.17 5.58 3.76
CA SER A 66 0.32 6.44 4.60
C SER A 66 -1.16 6.03 4.50
N ASP A 67 -2.01 6.69 5.29
CA ASP A 67 -3.48 6.58 5.20
C ASP A 67 -4.01 5.14 5.21
N ILE A 68 -3.49 4.34 6.15
CA ILE A 68 -3.82 2.92 6.26
C ILE A 68 -5.19 2.73 6.92
N SER A 69 -6.10 2.08 6.21
CA SER A 69 -7.44 1.72 6.69
C SER A 69 -7.71 0.23 6.49
N VAL A 70 -8.45 -0.38 7.42
CA VAL A 70 -8.95 -1.76 7.25
C VAL A 70 -10.24 -1.67 6.45
N ILE A 71 -10.30 -2.40 5.34
CA ILE A 71 -11.49 -2.45 4.48
C ILE A 71 -12.22 -3.79 4.58
N ASP A 72 -11.53 -4.86 5.00
CA ASP A 72 -12.12 -6.19 5.21
C ASP A 72 -11.23 -7.07 6.10
N THR A 73 -11.80 -8.04 6.80
CA THR A 73 -11.09 -8.94 7.73
C THR A 73 -11.89 -10.21 8.04
N ASP A 74 -11.19 -11.33 8.20
CA ASP A 74 -11.79 -12.61 8.61
C ASP A 74 -11.80 -12.80 10.14
N THR A 75 -11.44 -11.76 10.92
CA THR A 75 -11.34 -11.82 12.38
C THR A 75 -11.87 -10.56 13.07
N ASP A 76 -12.53 -10.74 14.21
CA ASP A 76 -12.93 -9.68 15.15
C ASP A 76 -11.84 -9.32 16.17
N ASN A 77 -10.70 -10.04 16.16
CA ASN A 77 -9.63 -9.78 17.12
C ASN A 77 -8.83 -8.53 16.73
N ILE A 78 -9.00 -7.48 17.55
CA ILE A 78 -8.40 -6.15 17.39
C ILE A 78 -6.86 -6.21 17.34
N ASP A 79 -6.24 -7.19 17.98
CA ASP A 79 -4.78 -7.32 17.97
C ASP A 79 -4.24 -7.62 16.56
N PHE A 80 -4.96 -8.41 15.76
CA PHE A 80 -4.60 -8.64 14.35
C PHE A 80 -4.78 -7.39 13.50
N LEU A 81 -5.85 -6.63 13.73
CA LEU A 81 -6.08 -5.36 13.02
C LEU A 81 -4.97 -4.35 13.33
N THR A 82 -4.56 -4.28 14.60
CA THR A 82 -3.47 -3.41 15.06
C THR A 82 -2.13 -3.85 14.47
N ALA A 83 -1.81 -5.15 14.54
CA ALA A 83 -0.59 -5.69 13.98
C ALA A 83 -0.52 -5.53 12.45
N ALA A 84 -1.64 -5.66 11.73
CA ALA A 84 -1.72 -5.42 10.30
C ALA A 84 -1.32 -3.98 9.94
N LYS A 85 -1.96 -3.00 10.60
CA LYS A 85 -1.68 -1.58 10.37
C LYS A 85 -0.23 -1.23 10.71
N GLN A 86 0.27 -1.71 11.84
CA GLN A 86 1.66 -1.48 12.26
C GLN A 86 2.66 -2.08 11.25
N THR A 87 2.48 -3.34 10.88
CA THR A 87 3.31 -4.03 9.88
C THR A 87 3.40 -3.20 8.60
N VAL A 88 2.25 -2.82 8.03
CA VAL A 88 2.20 -2.10 6.76
C VAL A 88 2.78 -0.69 6.88
N SER A 89 2.68 -0.03 8.03
CA SER A 89 3.27 1.31 8.23
C SER A 89 4.79 1.34 8.12
N PHE A 90 5.47 0.20 8.33
CA PHE A 90 6.92 0.08 8.19
C PHE A 90 7.36 -0.41 6.80
N TRP A 91 6.42 -0.73 5.92
CA TRP A 91 6.76 -1.26 4.61
C TRP A 91 7.29 -0.17 3.68
N ARG A 92 8.24 -0.56 2.84
CA ARG A 92 8.81 0.27 1.80
C ARG A 92 8.49 -0.35 0.46
N TYR A 93 8.03 0.49 -0.45
CA TYR A 93 7.72 0.11 -1.82
C TYR A 93 8.63 0.85 -2.79
N LYS A 94 8.86 0.24 -3.95
CA LYS A 94 9.12 1.02 -5.16
C LYS A 94 7.80 1.68 -5.56
N PRO A 95 7.76 3.01 -5.74
CA PRO A 95 6.52 3.72 -6.04
C PRO A 95 5.91 3.24 -7.35
N ALA A 96 4.61 3.45 -7.48
CA ALA A 96 3.95 3.37 -8.78
C ALA A 96 4.45 4.50 -9.69
N GLU A 97 4.43 4.24 -10.99
CA GLU A 97 4.90 5.17 -12.01
C GLU A 97 3.80 5.40 -13.03
N HIS A 98 3.65 6.65 -13.46
CA HIS A 98 2.82 7.04 -14.59
C HIS A 98 3.69 7.82 -15.56
N GLU A 99 3.83 7.31 -16.80
CA GLU A 99 4.72 7.90 -17.81
C GLU A 99 6.17 8.11 -17.32
N GLY A 100 6.65 7.22 -16.43
CA GLY A 100 8.00 7.29 -15.84
C GLY A 100 8.14 8.26 -14.66
N CYS A 101 7.06 8.93 -14.25
CA CYS A 101 7.02 9.76 -13.06
C CYS A 101 6.48 8.97 -11.87
N PRO A 102 7.13 9.00 -10.69
CA PRO A 102 6.57 8.39 -9.49
C PRO A 102 5.28 9.11 -9.09
N VAL A 103 4.26 8.36 -8.72
CA VAL A 103 2.94 8.89 -8.34
C VAL A 103 2.42 8.21 -7.07
N ALA A 104 1.73 8.98 -6.25
CA ALA A 104 1.04 8.45 -5.09
C ALA A 104 -0.19 7.64 -5.52
N VAL A 105 -0.39 6.45 -4.95
CA VAL A 105 -1.49 5.57 -5.34
C VAL A 105 -2.25 4.97 -4.18
N TYR A 106 -3.56 4.81 -4.36
CA TYR A 106 -4.36 3.91 -3.53
C TYR A 106 -4.02 2.47 -3.90
N PHE A 107 -3.64 1.68 -2.88
CA PHE A 107 -3.25 0.28 -3.05
C PHE A 107 -3.89 -0.62 -2.00
N THR A 108 -4.33 -1.80 -2.43
CA THR A 108 -4.90 -2.82 -1.55
C THR A 108 -3.82 -3.80 -1.12
N ILE A 109 -3.65 -3.95 0.18
CA ILE A 109 -2.62 -4.78 0.80
C ILE A 109 -3.31 -5.88 1.60
N VAL A 110 -2.89 -7.13 1.40
CA VAL A 110 -3.38 -8.28 2.17
C VAL A 110 -2.30 -8.73 3.13
N VAL A 111 -2.60 -8.71 4.42
CA VAL A 111 -1.73 -9.27 5.46
C VAL A 111 -2.38 -10.55 5.97
N SER A 112 -1.62 -11.63 6.00
CA SER A 112 -2.12 -12.94 6.44
C SER A 112 -1.15 -13.62 7.39
N TRP A 113 -1.67 -14.12 8.50
CA TRP A 113 -0.98 -15.00 9.43
C TRP A 113 -1.49 -16.40 9.22
N ARG A 114 -0.58 -17.30 8.85
CA ARG A 114 -0.88 -18.71 8.69
C ARG A 114 0.03 -19.55 9.57
N LEU A 115 -0.51 -20.64 10.06
CA LEU A 115 0.22 -21.67 10.77
C LEU A 115 0.25 -22.86 9.81
N GLY A 116 1.42 -23.10 9.23
CA GLY A 116 1.59 -24.11 8.19
C GLY A 116 1.18 -25.53 8.60
#